data_AF-A0A7J6PAH9-F1
#
_entry.id   AF-A0A7J6PAH9-F1
#
_cell.length_a   1.000
_cell.length_b   1.000
_cell.length_c   1.000
_cell.angle_alpha   90.00
_cell.angle_beta   90.00
_cell.angle_gamma   90.00
#
_symmetry.space_group_name_H-M   'P 1'
#
loop_
_entity.id
_entity.type
_entity.pdbx_description
1 polymer ?
#
loop_
_entity_poly.entity_id
_entity_poly.type
_entity_poly.pdbx_seq_one_letter_code
_entity_poly.pdbx_strand_id
1 'polypeptide(L)'
;MTKVFGAIPERLQHQSTTEQHLLAQANSNWSMGLVEVETNRLEELRAIERAEEAKMRFLEEASRKKTSNENGNAVAGKGKDRAKAAADVAMTRAFCATAEEAGQSPERKVEEGKEPAGKVERPWLDAEPLSLNQALYLTTEMGIYTTREMQLRVMKSPSFSTDTKAPFVVEDFFNSMDEGFKKQEEDFEVLHVPEEAQGTIEQEVDEEKVDTVNTVIHNKLVRAFTSNPRDTRSFIYNGQEWKERAEGRGLRKRATAHVVLQRGSGVIKVNGDEDFYVRFPLYYNRFDVVQPLLLCGVCGVYDVFIAVAGGGTSGQSGAIRLAIGRALLAANPACEEILEENCALFQDLRQTISKIPGHKGPRSRATRWQKR
;
A
#
# COMPACT_ATOMS: atom_id res chain seq x y z
N MET A 1 48.46 -18.99 16.84
CA MET A 1 49.00 -18.45 15.59
C MET A 1 48.77 -16.94 15.59
N THR A 2 49.87 -16.18 15.59
CA THR A 2 50.06 -14.80 15.04
C THR A 2 48.91 -13.78 15.17
N LYS A 3 49.02 -12.78 16.06
CA LYS A 3 49.53 -11.40 15.78
C LYS A 3 49.10 -10.87 14.41
N VAL A 4 48.22 -9.84 14.38
CA VAL A 4 48.42 -8.50 13.77
C VAL A 4 47.24 -7.62 14.20
N PHE A 5 47.46 -6.66 15.10
CA PHE A 5 46.83 -5.35 15.00
C PHE A 5 47.87 -4.33 15.45
N GLY A 6 48.25 -3.48 14.49
CA GLY A 6 49.30 -2.49 14.61
C GLY A 6 48.92 -1.34 15.55
N ALA A 7 49.96 -0.69 16.04
CA ALA A 7 49.92 0.48 16.88
C ALA A 7 49.17 1.67 16.23
N ILE A 8 48.44 2.42 17.07
CA ILE A 8 48.03 3.81 16.85
C ILE A 8 48.66 4.61 18.01
N PRO A 9 49.24 5.80 17.75
CA PRO A 9 50.31 6.37 18.56
C PRO A 9 49.85 6.99 19.89
N GLU A 10 50.79 7.05 20.81
CA GLU A 10 50.77 7.84 22.05
C GLU A 10 50.43 9.30 21.76
N ARG A 11 49.16 9.67 21.94
CA ARG A 11 48.79 11.05 22.18
C ARG A 11 47.50 11.08 22.99
N LEU A 12 47.66 11.37 24.29
CA LEU A 12 46.68 11.80 25.31
C LEU A 12 47.08 11.22 26.67
N GLN A 13 48.30 11.55 27.12
CA GLN A 13 48.56 11.56 28.56
C GLN A 13 47.87 12.82 29.09
N HIS A 14 47.08 12.66 30.15
CA HIS A 14 46.12 13.61 30.75
C HIS A 14 44.69 13.54 30.19
N GLN A 15 44.04 12.38 30.35
CA GLN A 15 42.63 12.43 30.72
C GLN A 15 42.55 12.47 32.25
N SER A 16 41.79 13.43 32.76
CA SER A 16 41.60 13.65 34.19
C SER A 16 40.97 12.41 34.82
N THR A 17 41.33 12.09 36.06
CA THR A 17 40.78 10.98 36.85
C THR A 17 39.24 11.00 36.92
N THR A 18 38.63 12.17 36.74
CA THR A 18 37.18 12.38 36.65
C THR A 18 36.54 11.84 35.37
N GLU A 19 37.21 11.94 34.21
CA GLU A 19 36.67 11.43 32.94
C GLU A 19 36.70 9.89 32.88
N GLN A 20 37.74 9.28 33.45
CA GLN A 20 37.82 7.82 33.58
C GLN A 20 36.75 7.26 34.53
N HIS A 21 36.42 8.00 35.60
CA HIS A 21 35.40 7.59 36.56
C HIS A 21 33.97 7.71 36.01
N LEU A 22 33.70 8.71 35.16
CA LEU A 22 32.41 8.88 34.47
C LEU A 22 32.21 7.83 33.36
N LEU A 23 33.26 7.48 32.61
CA LEU A 23 33.21 6.40 31.62
C LEU A 23 33.01 5.02 32.27
N ALA A 24 33.62 4.77 33.44
CA ALA A 24 33.39 3.55 34.20
C ALA A 24 31.94 3.45 34.73
N GLN A 25 31.36 4.56 35.21
CA GLN A 25 29.95 4.61 35.62
C GLN A 25 28.97 4.45 34.46
N ALA A 26 29.27 5.02 33.29
CA ALA A 26 28.44 4.84 32.09
C ALA A 26 28.44 3.38 31.63
N ASN A 27 29.60 2.72 31.66
CA ASN A 27 29.74 1.31 31.28
C ASN A 27 29.07 0.36 32.29
N SER A 28 29.08 0.66 33.59
CA SER A 28 28.35 -0.13 34.60
C SER A 28 26.83 0.04 34.50
N ASN A 29 26.37 1.25 34.16
CA ASN A 29 24.94 1.49 33.98
C ASN A 29 24.40 0.84 32.71
N TRP A 30 25.21 0.79 31.64
CA TRP A 30 24.87 0.06 30.41
C TRP A 30 24.85 -1.45 30.61
N SER A 31 25.79 -2.02 31.40
CA SER A 31 25.79 -3.46 31.67
C SER A 31 24.62 -3.88 32.57
N MET A 32 24.27 -3.07 33.58
CA MET A 32 23.10 -3.33 34.43
C MET A 32 21.79 -3.21 33.65
N GLY A 33 21.66 -2.20 32.77
CA GLY A 33 20.47 -2.05 31.91
C GLY A 33 20.32 -3.17 30.88
N LEU A 34 21.42 -3.71 30.36
CA LEU A 34 21.38 -4.87 29.45
C LEU A 34 20.95 -6.15 30.19
N VAL A 35 21.46 -6.36 31.40
CA VAL A 35 21.08 -7.49 32.25
C VAL A 35 19.61 -7.40 32.66
N GLU A 36 19.10 -6.21 33.00
CA GLU A 36 17.67 -6.01 33.33
C GLU A 36 16.75 -6.28 32.13
N VAL A 37 17.14 -5.87 30.92
CA VAL A 37 16.38 -6.15 29.69
C VAL A 37 16.40 -7.65 29.36
N GLU A 38 17.53 -8.33 29.57
CA GLU A 38 17.65 -9.78 29.37
C GLU A 38 16.85 -10.59 30.41
N THR A 39 16.83 -10.16 31.69
CA THR A 39 16.02 -10.81 32.72
C THR A 39 14.53 -10.63 32.47
N ASN A 40 14.09 -9.43 32.06
CA ASN A 40 12.69 -9.17 31.73
C ASN A 40 12.22 -10.02 30.54
N ARG A 41 13.07 -10.15 29.51
CA ARG A 41 12.78 -11.00 28.34
C ARG A 41 12.72 -12.49 28.68
N LEU A 42 13.55 -12.96 29.61
CA LEU A 42 13.51 -14.34 30.11
C LEU A 42 12.27 -14.61 30.97
N GLU A 43 11.81 -13.63 31.74
CA GLU A 43 10.57 -13.75 32.51
C GLU A 43 9.32 -13.77 31.61
N GLU A 44 9.31 -12.97 30.54
CA GLU A 44 8.26 -13.00 29.51
C GLU A 44 8.19 -14.37 28.81
N LEU A 45 9.34 -14.95 28.44
CA LEU A 45 9.39 -16.28 27.82
C LEU A 45 8.91 -17.38 28.79
N ARG A 46 9.30 -17.32 30.06
CA ARG A 46 8.80 -18.25 31.10
C ARG A 46 7.29 -18.09 31.35
N ALA A 47 6.74 -16.88 31.20
CA ALA A 47 5.31 -16.64 31.32
C ALA A 47 4.54 -17.25 30.14
N ILE A 48 5.09 -17.18 28.92
CA ILE A 48 4.54 -17.83 27.72
C ILE A 48 4.55 -19.36 27.89
N GLU A 49 5.66 -19.95 28.34
CA GLU A 49 5.76 -21.39 28.59
C GLU A 49 4.73 -21.88 29.63
N ARG A 50 4.58 -21.16 30.76
CA ARG A 50 3.55 -21.49 31.77
C ARG A 50 2.13 -21.40 31.22
N ALA A 51 1.85 -20.43 30.34
CA ALA A 51 0.54 -20.27 29.72
C ALA A 51 0.25 -21.41 28.72
N GLU A 52 1.26 -21.89 28.00
CA GLU A 52 1.15 -23.06 27.11
C GLU A 52 0.96 -24.36 27.90
N GLU A 53 1.69 -24.55 28.99
CA GLU A 53 1.49 -25.68 29.90
C GLU A 53 0.08 -25.71 30.51
N ALA A 54 -0.45 -24.55 30.92
CA ALA A 54 -1.81 -24.43 31.44
C ALA A 54 -2.87 -24.78 30.39
N LYS A 55 -2.67 -24.35 29.13
CA LYS A 55 -3.54 -24.73 28.00
C LYS A 55 -3.51 -26.23 27.75
N MET A 56 -2.35 -26.86 27.80
CA MET A 56 -2.21 -28.31 27.61
C MET A 56 -2.90 -29.11 28.72
N ARG A 57 -2.75 -28.69 29.99
CA ARG A 57 -3.46 -29.31 31.12
C ARG A 57 -4.98 -29.18 30.99
N PHE A 58 -5.48 -28.02 30.56
CA PHE A 58 -6.92 -27.82 30.34
C PHE A 58 -7.45 -28.73 29.23
N LEU A 59 -6.69 -28.92 28.14
CA LEU A 59 -7.07 -29.83 27.06
C LEU A 59 -7.06 -31.31 27.51
N GLU A 60 -6.10 -31.71 28.34
CA GLU A 60 -6.07 -33.05 28.94
C GLU A 60 -7.24 -33.29 29.89
N GLU A 61 -7.58 -32.32 30.75
CA GLU A 61 -8.76 -32.41 31.63
C GLU A 61 -10.07 -32.45 30.85
N ALA A 62 -10.19 -31.65 29.78
CA ALA A 62 -11.34 -31.67 28.89
C ALA A 62 -11.47 -33.02 28.16
N SER A 63 -10.34 -33.64 27.80
CA SER A 63 -10.30 -34.98 27.21
C SER A 63 -10.70 -36.06 28.22
N ARG A 64 -10.19 -36.00 29.46
CA ARG A 64 -10.59 -36.90 30.57
C ARG A 64 -12.07 -36.79 30.92
N LYS A 65 -12.65 -35.58 30.90
CA LYS A 65 -14.08 -35.36 31.13
C LYS A 65 -14.97 -35.88 29.99
N LYS A 66 -14.44 -35.96 28.76
CA LYS A 66 -15.13 -36.61 27.64
C LYS A 66 -15.15 -38.13 27.80
N THR A 67 -14.02 -38.74 28.14
CA THR A 67 -13.94 -40.21 28.32
C THR A 67 -14.70 -40.70 29.55
N SER A 68 -14.79 -39.91 30.63
CA SER A 68 -15.62 -40.25 31.79
C SER A 68 -17.12 -40.17 31.52
N ASN A 69 -17.55 -39.34 30.55
CA ASN A 69 -18.96 -39.22 30.14
C ASN A 69 -19.40 -40.28 29.11
N GLU A 70 -18.47 -40.97 28.46
CA GLU A 70 -18.79 -42.07 27.54
C GLU A 70 -19.06 -43.39 28.28
N ASN A 71 -18.51 -43.55 29.50
CA ASN A 71 -18.75 -44.73 30.34
C ASN A 71 -19.94 -44.56 31.32
N GLY A 72 -20.66 -43.44 31.26
CA GLY A 72 -21.74 -43.11 32.18
C GLY A 72 -22.96 -42.54 31.47
N ASN A 73 -23.98 -43.38 31.33
CA ASN A 73 -25.39 -43.04 31.10
C ASN A 73 -25.82 -42.57 29.68
N ALA A 74 -26.34 -43.54 28.92
CA ALA A 74 -27.49 -43.32 28.06
C ALA A 74 -28.71 -43.03 28.95
N VAL A 75 -29.26 -41.81 28.90
CA VAL A 75 -30.69 -41.42 29.10
C VAL A 75 -30.78 -39.88 29.16
N ALA A 76 -31.85 -39.34 28.56
CA ALA A 76 -32.32 -37.95 28.62
C ALA A 76 -31.61 -36.88 27.77
N GLY A 77 -31.96 -36.85 26.48
CA GLY A 77 -31.88 -35.64 25.66
C GLY A 77 -32.95 -34.63 26.08
N LYS A 78 -32.50 -33.51 26.67
CA LYS A 78 -33.16 -32.17 26.72
C LYS A 78 -32.46 -31.19 27.69
N GLY A 79 -31.40 -31.61 28.40
CA GLY A 79 -30.63 -30.74 29.32
C GLY A 79 -29.35 -30.10 28.76
N LYS A 80 -28.87 -30.52 27.58
CA LYS A 80 -27.55 -30.12 27.06
C LYS A 80 -27.46 -28.65 26.61
N ASP A 81 -28.57 -28.06 26.17
CA ASP A 81 -28.58 -26.68 25.68
C ASP A 81 -28.60 -25.65 26.82
N ARG A 82 -29.21 -26.00 27.97
CA ARG A 82 -29.20 -25.16 29.18
C ARG A 82 -27.84 -25.18 29.88
N ALA A 83 -27.14 -26.30 29.89
CA ALA A 83 -25.79 -26.42 30.46
C ALA A 83 -24.74 -25.67 29.62
N LYS A 84 -24.86 -25.70 28.28
CA LYS A 84 -24.04 -24.86 27.39
C LYS A 84 -24.31 -23.37 27.58
N ALA A 85 -25.58 -22.96 27.62
CA ALA A 85 -25.92 -21.56 27.86
C ALA A 85 -25.45 -21.06 29.25
N ALA A 86 -25.52 -21.90 30.29
CA ALA A 86 -25.00 -21.56 31.61
C ALA A 86 -23.47 -21.47 31.64
N ALA A 87 -22.77 -22.33 30.89
CA ALA A 87 -21.31 -22.27 30.76
C ALA A 87 -20.86 -21.04 29.95
N ASP A 88 -21.58 -20.68 28.89
CA ASP A 88 -21.27 -19.48 28.08
C ASP A 88 -21.51 -18.19 28.88
N VAL A 89 -22.57 -18.12 29.69
CA VAL A 89 -22.85 -17.00 30.62
C VAL A 89 -21.83 -16.94 31.77
N ALA A 90 -21.35 -18.07 32.26
CA ALA A 90 -20.30 -18.12 33.27
C ALA A 90 -18.94 -17.67 32.71
N MET A 91 -18.64 -18.03 31.45
CA MET A 91 -17.42 -17.58 30.75
C MET A 91 -17.47 -16.08 30.42
N THR A 92 -18.64 -15.52 30.07
CA THR A 92 -18.78 -14.06 29.87
C THR A 92 -18.69 -13.29 31.18
N ARG A 93 -19.25 -13.80 32.28
CA ARG A 93 -19.09 -13.19 33.61
C ARG A 93 -17.66 -13.26 34.13
N ALA A 94 -16.96 -14.37 33.91
CA ALA A 94 -15.54 -14.49 34.27
C ALA A 94 -14.67 -13.53 33.45
N PHE A 95 -14.95 -13.37 32.15
CA PHE A 95 -14.22 -12.45 31.28
C PHE A 95 -14.47 -10.97 31.65
N CYS A 96 -15.70 -10.61 32.03
CA CYS A 96 -16.02 -9.27 32.55
C CYS A 96 -15.42 -9.01 33.94
N ALA A 97 -15.39 -9.99 34.84
CA ALA A 97 -14.75 -9.83 36.16
C ALA A 97 -13.23 -9.63 36.05
N THR A 98 -12.55 -10.33 35.13
CA THR A 98 -11.13 -10.09 34.85
C THR A 98 -10.86 -8.76 34.14
N ALA A 99 -11.84 -8.22 33.42
CA ALA A 99 -11.75 -6.89 32.81
C ALA A 99 -12.00 -5.75 33.82
N GLU A 100 -12.82 -5.99 34.86
CA GLU A 100 -13.02 -5.05 35.97
C GLU A 100 -11.82 -5.00 36.93
N GLU A 101 -11.11 -6.12 37.14
CA GLU A 101 -9.86 -6.15 37.92
C GLU A 101 -8.64 -5.58 37.15
N ALA A 102 -8.66 -5.61 35.82
CA ALA A 102 -7.61 -4.99 34.99
C ALA A 102 -7.81 -3.46 34.76
N GLY A 103 -8.91 -2.89 35.27
CA GLY A 103 -9.27 -1.47 35.13
C GLY A 103 -8.81 -0.56 36.29
N GLN A 104 -8.21 -1.09 37.34
CA GLN A 104 -7.69 -0.28 38.45
C GLN A 104 -6.23 0.12 38.18
N SER A 105 -6.06 1.21 37.44
CA SER A 105 -4.81 1.97 37.45
C SER A 105 -4.47 2.37 38.89
N PRO A 106 -3.21 2.23 39.35
CA PRO A 106 -2.82 2.72 40.66
C PRO A 106 -2.97 4.25 40.68
N GLU A 107 -3.72 4.75 41.67
CA GLU A 107 -3.86 6.17 41.97
C GLU A 107 -2.47 6.80 42.10
N ARG A 108 -2.05 7.52 41.04
CA ARG A 108 -0.94 8.46 41.14
C ARG A 108 -1.41 9.60 42.02
N LYS A 109 -0.77 9.72 43.18
CA LYS A 109 -0.77 10.97 43.97
C LYS A 109 -0.48 12.13 43.02
N VAL A 110 -1.41 13.06 42.94
CA VAL A 110 -1.23 14.33 42.25
C VAL A 110 -0.23 15.13 43.08
N GLU A 111 1.02 15.13 42.66
CA GLU A 111 1.95 16.21 43.02
C GLU A 111 1.50 17.46 42.28
N GLU A 112 1.00 18.43 43.05
CA GLU A 112 0.72 19.79 42.61
C GLU A 112 2.03 20.40 42.08
N GLY A 113 2.14 20.58 40.76
CA GLY A 113 3.31 21.24 40.17
C GLY A 113 3.69 20.88 38.74
N LYS A 114 2.77 20.39 37.90
CA LYS A 114 3.04 20.23 36.46
C LYS A 114 1.96 20.91 35.64
N GLU A 115 2.36 21.91 34.87
CA GLU A 115 1.51 22.67 33.95
C GLU A 115 0.69 21.72 33.07
N PRO A 116 -0.62 21.99 32.88
CA PRO A 116 -1.45 21.11 32.07
C PRO A 116 -0.92 21.10 30.64
N ALA A 117 -0.68 19.89 30.12
CA ALA A 117 -0.28 19.63 28.75
C ALA A 117 -1.05 20.53 27.78
N GLY A 118 -0.31 21.29 26.98
CA GLY A 118 -0.84 22.32 26.09
C GLY A 118 -2.05 21.81 25.30
N LYS A 119 -3.13 22.60 25.33
CA LYS A 119 -4.20 22.51 24.35
C LYS A 119 -3.54 22.40 22.98
N VAL A 120 -3.77 21.30 22.27
CA VAL A 120 -3.41 21.24 20.84
C VAL A 120 -4.25 22.31 20.18
N GLU A 121 -3.64 23.46 19.90
CA GLU A 121 -4.26 24.51 19.11
C GLU A 121 -4.66 23.86 17.80
N ARG A 122 -5.96 23.87 17.52
CA ARG A 122 -6.50 23.45 16.23
C ARG A 122 -6.69 24.75 15.45
N PRO A 123 -5.66 25.25 14.75
CA PRO A 123 -5.70 26.58 14.14
C PRO A 123 -6.86 26.77 13.16
N TRP A 124 -7.41 25.68 12.62
CA TRP A 124 -8.59 25.73 11.74
C TRP A 124 -9.94 25.76 12.47
N LEU A 125 -9.99 25.46 13.77
CA LEU A 125 -11.22 25.55 14.59
C LEU A 125 -11.50 26.99 15.02
N ASP A 126 -10.45 27.80 15.14
CA ASP A 126 -10.51 29.22 15.50
C ASP A 126 -10.46 30.14 14.25
N ALA A 127 -10.45 29.56 13.04
CA ALA A 127 -10.45 30.32 11.80
C ALA A 127 -11.81 30.98 11.55
N GLU A 128 -11.80 32.26 11.18
CA GLU A 128 -13.01 32.97 10.77
C GLU A 128 -13.66 32.26 9.57
N PRO A 129 -14.99 32.11 9.55
CA PRO A 129 -15.66 31.46 8.43
C PRO A 129 -15.44 32.28 7.15
N LEU A 130 -15.07 31.59 6.07
CA LEU A 130 -14.88 32.18 4.76
C LEU A 130 -16.11 32.98 4.34
N SER A 131 -15.89 34.13 3.72
CA SER A 131 -16.97 34.84 3.04
C SER A 131 -17.54 33.98 1.91
N LEU A 132 -18.83 34.13 1.61
CA LEU A 132 -19.51 33.33 0.59
C LEU A 132 -18.79 33.36 -0.77
N ASN A 133 -18.27 34.52 -1.19
CA ASN A 133 -17.56 34.67 -2.45
C ASN A 133 -16.20 33.94 -2.46
N GLN A 134 -15.47 33.97 -1.35
CA GLN A 134 -14.21 33.23 -1.22
C GLN A 134 -14.44 31.72 -1.21
N ALA A 135 -15.48 31.25 -0.52
CA ALA A 135 -15.87 29.86 -0.55
C ALA A 135 -16.24 29.41 -1.98
N LEU A 136 -17.06 30.20 -2.69
CA LEU A 136 -17.44 29.92 -4.08
C LEU A 136 -16.22 29.87 -5.01
N TYR A 137 -15.31 30.84 -4.92
CA TYR A 137 -14.07 30.85 -5.71
C TYR A 137 -13.22 29.60 -5.47
N LEU A 138 -12.94 29.26 -4.20
CA LEU A 138 -12.16 28.07 -3.86
C LEU A 138 -12.85 26.78 -4.31
N THR A 139 -14.18 26.68 -4.22
CA THR A 139 -14.90 25.49 -4.72
C THR A 139 -14.75 25.33 -6.23
N THR A 140 -14.71 26.44 -6.99
CA THR A 140 -14.46 26.40 -8.45
C THR A 140 -13.04 26.00 -8.80
N GLU A 141 -12.02 26.47 -8.05
CA GLU A 141 -10.62 26.03 -8.22
C GLU A 141 -10.44 24.54 -7.90
N MET A 142 -11.10 24.07 -6.84
CA MET A 142 -11.07 22.67 -6.40
C MET A 142 -11.91 21.73 -7.28
N GLY A 143 -12.62 22.28 -8.28
CA GLY A 143 -13.41 21.49 -9.24
C GLY A 143 -14.71 20.93 -8.67
N ILE A 144 -15.24 21.50 -7.59
CA ILE A 144 -16.50 21.09 -6.96
C ILE A 144 -17.61 21.96 -7.55
N TYR A 145 -18.45 21.38 -8.40
CA TYR A 145 -19.53 22.09 -9.07
C TYR A 145 -20.89 21.54 -8.65
N THR A 146 -21.87 22.43 -8.54
CA THR A 146 -23.28 22.01 -8.43
C THR A 146 -23.76 21.45 -9.78
N THR A 147 -24.83 20.65 -9.75
CA THR A 147 -25.43 20.06 -10.95
C THR A 147 -25.86 21.13 -11.97
N ARG A 148 -26.34 22.28 -11.49
CA ARG A 148 -26.75 23.43 -12.32
C ARG A 148 -25.56 24.13 -12.99
N GLU A 149 -24.46 24.31 -12.27
CA GLU A 149 -23.23 24.90 -12.82
C GLU A 149 -22.58 23.97 -13.85
N MET A 150 -22.59 22.67 -13.57
CA MET A 150 -22.10 21.66 -14.50
C MET A 150 -22.94 21.66 -15.79
N GLN A 151 -24.27 21.72 -15.68
CA GLN A 151 -25.18 21.88 -16.84
C GLN A 151 -24.92 23.17 -17.62
N LEU A 152 -24.78 24.32 -16.94
CA LEU A 152 -24.47 25.60 -17.58
C LEU A 152 -23.12 25.59 -18.29
N ARG A 153 -22.11 24.91 -17.75
CA ARG A 153 -20.79 24.79 -18.35
C ARG A 153 -20.81 23.88 -19.58
N VAL A 154 -21.55 22.77 -19.52
CA VAL A 154 -21.79 21.87 -20.66
C VAL A 154 -22.58 22.58 -21.76
N MET A 155 -23.50 23.47 -21.41
CA MET A 155 -24.23 24.30 -22.38
C MET A 155 -23.39 25.45 -22.96
N LYS A 156 -22.45 26.00 -22.19
CA LYS A 156 -21.53 27.06 -22.66
C LYS A 156 -20.32 26.52 -23.42
N SER A 157 -19.93 25.26 -23.24
CA SER A 157 -18.90 24.64 -24.06
C SER A 157 -19.41 24.44 -25.48
N PRO A 158 -18.58 24.71 -26.51
CA PRO A 158 -18.98 24.44 -27.89
C PRO A 158 -19.37 22.96 -28.06
N SER A 159 -20.43 22.71 -28.83
CA SER A 159 -21.03 21.39 -28.95
C SER A 159 -20.12 20.39 -29.67
N PHE A 160 -19.90 19.23 -29.05
CA PHE A 160 -19.20 18.07 -29.61
C PHE A 160 -20.05 17.29 -30.66
N SER A 161 -20.71 17.98 -31.59
CA SER A 161 -21.44 17.32 -32.70
C SER A 161 -20.75 17.57 -34.04
N THR A 162 -20.76 16.56 -34.90
CA THR A 162 -19.98 16.45 -36.14
C THR A 162 -20.77 16.84 -37.39
N ASP A 163 -21.88 17.57 -37.27
CA ASP A 163 -22.55 18.15 -38.44
C ASP A 163 -23.35 19.41 -38.09
N THR A 164 -23.18 20.49 -38.88
CA THR A 164 -24.20 21.48 -39.31
C THR A 164 -23.57 22.79 -39.83
N LYS A 165 -23.06 22.81 -41.08
CA LYS A 165 -22.79 24.07 -41.86
C LYS A 165 -21.86 25.16 -41.22
N ALA A 166 -21.20 24.85 -40.12
CA ALA A 166 -20.02 25.43 -39.48
C ALA A 166 -19.60 24.36 -38.45
N PRO A 167 -18.35 24.19 -37.96
CA PRO A 167 -17.15 25.02 -38.02
C PRO A 167 -15.90 24.23 -38.50
N PHE A 168 -14.71 24.84 -38.39
CA PHE A 168 -13.37 24.26 -38.59
C PHE A 168 -13.10 23.66 -39.98
N VAL A 169 -12.98 24.53 -40.97
CA VAL A 169 -12.08 24.25 -42.09
C VAL A 169 -10.67 24.50 -41.57
N VAL A 170 -9.80 23.49 -41.66
CA VAL A 170 -8.39 23.59 -41.25
C VAL A 170 -7.68 24.73 -42.00
N GLU A 171 -8.15 25.06 -43.21
CA GLU A 171 -7.71 26.22 -43.99
C GLU A 171 -8.02 27.55 -43.29
N ASP A 172 -9.16 27.69 -42.61
CA ASP A 172 -9.50 28.92 -41.87
C ASP A 172 -8.67 29.06 -40.58
N PHE A 173 -8.24 27.95 -39.98
CA PHE A 173 -7.35 27.96 -38.82
C PHE A 173 -5.97 28.51 -39.20
N PHE A 174 -5.37 28.03 -40.30
CA PHE A 174 -4.09 28.56 -40.80
C PHE A 174 -4.20 30.01 -41.29
N ASN A 175 -5.30 30.38 -41.97
CA ASN A 175 -5.53 31.76 -42.39
C ASN A 175 -5.69 32.72 -41.20
N SER A 176 -6.34 32.30 -40.10
CA SER A 176 -6.49 33.12 -38.90
C SER A 176 -5.18 33.30 -38.12
N MET A 177 -4.25 32.35 -38.24
CA MET A 177 -2.94 32.41 -37.62
C MET A 177 -2.03 33.40 -38.36
N ASP A 178 -2.10 33.43 -39.70
CA ASP A 178 -1.38 34.41 -40.54
C ASP A 178 -1.91 35.85 -40.37
N GLU A 179 -3.22 36.03 -40.15
CA GLU A 179 -3.80 37.36 -39.88
C GLU A 179 -3.42 37.91 -38.50
N GLY A 180 -3.22 37.04 -37.51
CA GLY A 180 -2.74 37.40 -36.18
C GLY A 180 -1.29 37.88 -36.18
N PHE A 181 -0.45 37.33 -37.07
CA PHE A 181 0.93 37.78 -37.26
C PHE A 181 1.00 39.11 -38.05
N LYS A 182 0.19 39.27 -39.11
CA LYS A 182 0.17 40.52 -39.90
C LYS A 182 -0.33 41.74 -39.11
N LYS A 183 -1.22 41.54 -38.12
CA LYS A 183 -1.68 42.63 -37.24
C LYS A 183 -0.66 43.08 -36.19
N GLN A 184 0.37 42.28 -35.90
CA GLN A 184 1.43 42.69 -34.97
C GLN A 184 2.55 43.49 -35.65
N GLU A 185 2.64 43.46 -36.98
CA GLU A 185 3.59 44.27 -37.75
C GLU A 185 3.08 45.69 -38.06
N GLU A 186 1.76 45.95 -37.98
CA GLU A 186 1.19 47.26 -38.30
C GLU A 186 1.06 48.22 -37.09
N ASP A 187 1.29 47.75 -35.85
CA ASP A 187 1.16 48.57 -34.63
C ASP A 187 2.50 48.89 -33.92
N PHE A 188 3.65 48.61 -34.54
CA PHE A 188 4.93 49.17 -34.11
C PHE A 188 5.35 50.29 -35.06
N GLU A 189 5.04 51.54 -34.70
CA GLU A 189 5.71 52.72 -35.27
C GLU A 189 7.22 52.58 -35.03
N VAL A 190 7.94 52.26 -36.11
CA VAL A 190 9.39 52.29 -36.17
C VAL A 190 9.85 53.73 -36.04
N LEU A 191 10.29 54.12 -34.84
CA LEU A 191 11.21 55.25 -34.67
C LEU A 191 12.51 54.89 -35.40
N HIS A 192 12.73 55.52 -36.56
CA HIS A 192 13.98 55.43 -37.30
C HIS A 192 15.15 55.92 -36.42
N VAL A 193 15.98 55.00 -35.95
CA VAL A 193 17.33 55.29 -35.46
C VAL A 193 18.29 54.95 -36.60
N PRO A 194 19.18 55.88 -37.03
CA PRO A 194 19.98 55.71 -38.23
C PRO A 194 21.06 54.61 -38.12
N GLU A 195 21.30 53.96 -39.26
CA GLU A 195 22.23 52.86 -39.53
C GLU A 195 23.72 53.25 -39.40
N GLU A 196 24.21 53.50 -38.19
CA GLU A 196 25.67 53.57 -37.99
C GLU A 196 26.08 52.85 -36.70
N ALA A 197 26.02 51.51 -36.72
CA ALA A 197 26.90 50.61 -35.95
C ALA A 197 26.56 49.13 -36.23
N GLN A 198 26.84 48.65 -37.44
CA GLN A 198 26.99 47.20 -37.64
C GLN A 198 28.37 46.79 -37.12
N GLY A 199 28.37 46.18 -35.93
CA GLY A 199 29.54 45.56 -35.31
C GLY A 199 29.14 44.25 -34.67
N THR A 200 29.19 43.17 -35.46
CA THR A 200 29.50 41.78 -35.07
C THR A 200 29.01 41.29 -33.70
N ILE A 201 28.03 40.38 -33.70
CA ILE A 201 28.15 38.96 -33.30
C ILE A 201 26.75 38.37 -33.53
N GLU A 202 26.51 37.87 -34.74
CA GLU A 202 25.40 36.95 -34.99
C GLU A 202 25.97 35.55 -34.80
N GLN A 203 25.77 34.97 -33.61
CA GLN A 203 25.82 33.52 -33.50
C GLN A 203 24.48 33.03 -34.04
N GLU A 204 24.50 32.59 -35.30
CA GLU A 204 23.39 31.84 -35.90
C GLU A 204 23.10 30.62 -34.99
N VAL A 205 22.00 30.69 -34.24
CA VAL A 205 21.48 29.56 -33.49
C VAL A 205 20.57 28.80 -34.45
N ASP A 206 21.01 27.63 -34.90
CA ASP A 206 20.23 26.77 -35.82
C ASP A 206 18.79 26.58 -35.29
N GLU A 207 17.81 27.20 -35.94
CA GLU A 207 16.40 27.21 -35.51
C GLU A 207 15.83 25.78 -35.40
N GLU A 208 16.27 24.85 -36.26
CA GLU A 208 15.90 23.43 -36.20
C GLU A 208 16.35 22.73 -34.89
N LYS A 209 17.46 23.17 -34.28
CA LYS A 209 17.91 22.65 -32.98
C LYS A 209 17.07 23.19 -31.84
N VAL A 210 16.59 24.43 -31.96
CA VAL A 210 15.72 25.07 -30.97
C VAL A 210 14.36 24.36 -30.94
N ASP A 211 13.82 24.00 -32.11
CA ASP A 211 12.54 23.29 -32.20
C ASP A 211 12.62 21.84 -31.68
N THR A 212 13.72 21.14 -31.94
CA THR A 212 13.95 19.80 -31.37
C THR A 212 14.14 19.83 -29.85
N VAL A 213 14.81 20.86 -29.31
CA VAL A 213 14.93 21.04 -27.86
C VAL A 213 13.60 21.43 -27.22
N ASN A 214 12.85 22.34 -27.86
CA ASN A 214 11.55 22.82 -27.37
C ASN A 214 10.49 21.72 -27.38
N THR A 215 10.46 20.86 -28.40
CA THR A 215 9.58 19.69 -28.43
C THR A 215 9.93 18.67 -27.35
N VAL A 216 11.21 18.44 -27.07
CA VAL A 216 11.66 17.58 -25.96
C VAL A 216 11.26 18.17 -24.60
N ILE A 217 11.41 19.48 -24.41
CA ILE A 217 11.01 20.19 -23.18
C ILE A 217 9.48 20.14 -23.03
N HIS A 218 8.73 20.41 -24.10
CA HIS A 218 7.27 20.34 -24.12
C HIS A 218 6.78 18.94 -23.74
N ASN A 219 7.34 17.89 -24.34
CA ASN A 219 7.00 16.51 -24.00
C ASN A 219 7.35 16.16 -22.55
N LYS A 220 8.47 16.67 -22.01
CA LYS A 220 8.81 16.50 -20.58
C LYS A 220 7.83 17.22 -19.66
N LEU A 221 7.45 18.45 -19.97
CA LEU A 221 6.49 19.23 -19.19
C LEU A 221 5.10 18.60 -19.23
N VAL A 222 4.59 18.26 -20.43
CA VAL A 222 3.30 17.58 -20.59
C VAL A 222 3.30 16.28 -19.78
N ARG A 223 4.38 15.49 -19.82
CA ARG A 223 4.49 14.26 -19.03
C ARG A 223 4.53 14.54 -17.52
N ALA A 224 5.21 15.59 -17.08
CA ALA A 224 5.28 16.00 -15.68
C ALA A 224 3.94 16.52 -15.12
N PHE A 225 3.14 17.21 -15.94
CA PHE A 225 1.83 17.74 -15.54
C PHE A 225 0.68 16.72 -15.68
N THR A 226 0.79 15.77 -16.63
CA THR A 226 -0.23 14.74 -16.86
C THR A 226 -0.03 13.48 -16.04
N SER A 227 1.22 13.18 -15.62
CA SER A 227 1.46 12.09 -14.65
C SER A 227 1.32 12.60 -13.22
N ASN A 228 0.71 11.79 -12.36
CA ASN A 228 0.72 12.06 -10.93
C ASN A 228 2.19 12.06 -10.46
N PRO A 229 2.69 13.06 -9.71
CA PRO A 229 4.10 13.10 -9.26
C PRO A 229 4.50 11.89 -8.38
N ARG A 230 3.53 11.08 -7.95
CA ARG A 230 3.76 9.79 -7.27
C ARG A 230 4.15 8.66 -8.21
N ASP A 231 3.78 8.73 -9.49
CA ASP A 231 4.05 7.71 -10.52
C ASP A 231 5.42 7.88 -11.18
N THR A 232 6.06 9.04 -11.02
CA THR A 232 7.36 9.36 -11.64
C THR A 232 8.56 8.90 -10.83
N ARG A 233 8.37 8.46 -9.58
CA ARG A 233 9.48 7.99 -8.76
C ARG A 233 9.93 6.61 -9.24
N SER A 234 11.17 6.52 -9.68
CA SER A 234 11.83 5.28 -10.05
C SER A 234 13.12 5.08 -9.25
N PHE A 235 13.58 3.84 -9.18
CA PHE A 235 14.83 3.44 -8.56
C PHE A 235 15.53 2.40 -9.42
N ILE A 236 16.86 2.31 -9.26
CA ILE A 236 17.67 1.35 -10.01
C ILE A 236 17.90 0.12 -9.15
N TYR A 237 17.62 -1.06 -9.69
CA TYR A 237 17.90 -2.35 -9.06
C TYR A 237 18.35 -3.36 -10.12
N ASN A 238 19.43 -4.09 -9.85
CA ASN A 238 20.07 -5.01 -10.79
C ASN A 238 20.38 -4.40 -12.17
N GLY A 239 20.74 -3.11 -12.21
CA GLY A 239 21.05 -2.39 -13.45
C GLY A 239 19.83 -2.03 -14.30
N GLN A 240 18.61 -2.28 -13.81
CA GLN A 240 17.35 -1.94 -14.48
C GLN A 240 16.62 -0.84 -13.73
N GLU A 241 15.80 -0.05 -14.43
CA GLU A 241 14.93 0.97 -13.85
C GLU A 241 13.59 0.36 -13.42
N TRP A 242 13.19 0.63 -12.19
CA TRP A 242 11.98 0.13 -11.56
C TRP A 242 11.16 1.28 -11.00
N LYS A 243 9.83 1.26 -11.17
CA LYS A 243 8.97 2.24 -10.49
C LYS A 243 8.88 1.96 -8.99
N GLU A 244 8.88 3.01 -8.16
CA GLU A 244 8.73 2.87 -6.71
C GLU A 244 7.35 2.34 -6.31
N ARG A 245 6.31 2.72 -7.07
CA ARG A 245 4.95 2.26 -6.84
C ARG A 245 4.37 1.70 -8.14
N ALA A 246 3.70 0.57 -8.05
CA ALA A 246 2.98 -0.01 -9.16
C ALA A 246 1.73 -0.74 -8.66
N GLU A 247 0.72 -0.88 -9.51
CA GLU A 247 -0.51 -1.56 -9.14
C GLU A 247 -0.94 -2.58 -10.19
N GLY A 248 -1.67 -3.59 -9.75
CA GLY A 248 -2.13 -4.68 -10.61
C GLY A 248 -3.41 -5.30 -10.10
N ARG A 249 -4.20 -5.83 -11.02
CA ARG A 249 -5.47 -6.53 -10.73
C ARG A 249 -5.45 -7.93 -11.27
N GLY A 250 -6.00 -8.87 -10.51
CA GLY A 250 -6.05 -10.28 -10.88
C GLY A 250 -7.38 -10.93 -10.51
N LEU A 251 -7.74 -11.96 -11.28
CA LEU A 251 -9.00 -12.68 -11.15
C LEU A 251 -8.71 -14.19 -11.28
N ARG A 252 -9.33 -15.00 -10.42
CA ARG A 252 -9.32 -16.46 -10.56
C ARG A 252 -10.58 -17.04 -9.96
N LYS A 253 -11.32 -17.84 -10.74
CA LYS A 253 -12.65 -18.34 -10.37
C LYS A 253 -13.56 -17.17 -9.97
N ARG A 254 -13.91 -17.07 -8.68
CA ARG A 254 -14.72 -16.00 -8.08
C ARG A 254 -13.90 -15.04 -7.20
N ALA A 255 -12.59 -15.22 -7.10
CA ALA A 255 -11.72 -14.35 -6.32
C ALA A 255 -11.25 -13.17 -7.18
N THR A 256 -11.31 -11.98 -6.59
CA THR A 256 -10.78 -10.73 -7.13
C THR A 256 -9.65 -10.23 -6.25
N ALA A 257 -8.57 -9.77 -6.88
CA ALA A 257 -7.39 -9.27 -6.21
C ALA A 257 -6.96 -7.93 -6.80
N HIS A 258 -6.64 -6.98 -5.94
CA HIS A 258 -5.99 -5.72 -6.26
C HIS A 258 -4.72 -5.65 -5.42
N VAL A 259 -3.59 -5.39 -6.06
CA VAL A 259 -2.28 -5.34 -5.41
C VAL A 259 -1.62 -4.02 -5.71
N VAL A 260 -1.04 -3.42 -4.68
CA VAL A 260 -0.17 -2.26 -4.78
C VAL A 260 1.21 -2.69 -4.30
N LEU A 261 2.19 -2.56 -5.18
CA LEU A 261 3.60 -2.68 -4.87
C LEU A 261 4.13 -1.31 -4.48
N GLN A 262 4.91 -1.27 -3.42
CA GLN A 262 5.63 -0.07 -2.99
C GLN A 262 7.03 -0.47 -2.59
N ARG A 263 8.05 0.30 -3.00
CA ARG A 263 9.44 0.05 -2.60
C ARG A 263 9.55 0.04 -1.07
N GLY A 264 10.17 -0.99 -0.52
CA GLY A 264 10.20 -1.23 0.92
C GLY A 264 11.13 -2.37 1.35
N SER A 265 10.72 -3.11 2.37
CA SER A 265 11.52 -4.16 3.02
C SER A 265 11.10 -5.60 2.65
N GLY A 266 10.05 -5.77 1.84
CA GLY A 266 9.51 -7.09 1.51
C GLY A 266 8.31 -7.52 2.34
N VAL A 267 7.65 -6.59 3.04
CA VAL A 267 6.50 -6.89 3.88
C VAL A 267 5.27 -7.17 3.01
N ILE A 268 4.63 -8.32 3.22
CA ILE A 268 3.40 -8.70 2.51
C ILE A 268 2.22 -8.58 3.48
N LYS A 269 1.28 -7.69 3.17
CA LYS A 269 0.06 -7.50 3.96
C LYS A 269 -1.19 -7.83 3.15
N VAL A 270 -2.15 -8.53 3.76
CA VAL A 270 -3.42 -8.88 3.12
C VAL A 270 -4.59 -8.21 3.84
N ASN A 271 -5.48 -7.58 3.07
CA ASN A 271 -6.72 -6.94 3.54
C ASN A 271 -6.52 -5.98 4.73
N GLY A 272 -5.53 -5.11 4.64
CA GLY A 272 -5.14 -4.19 5.71
C GLY A 272 -3.88 -4.68 6.40
N ASP A 273 -4.01 -5.23 7.60
CA ASP A 273 -2.88 -5.61 8.46
C ASP A 273 -2.80 -7.11 8.78
N GLU A 274 -3.57 -7.96 8.09
CA GLU A 274 -3.42 -9.41 8.31
C GLU A 274 -2.08 -9.90 7.75
N ASP A 275 -1.38 -10.68 8.59
CA ASP A 275 -0.14 -11.33 8.18
C ASP A 275 -0.41 -12.42 7.11
N PHE A 276 0.45 -12.43 6.11
CA PHE A 276 0.41 -13.33 4.97
C PHE A 276 0.39 -14.81 5.39
N TYR A 277 1.17 -15.17 6.42
CA TYR A 277 1.24 -16.55 6.90
C TYR A 277 -0.04 -17.02 7.56
N VAL A 278 -0.75 -16.13 8.25
CA VAL A 278 -2.03 -16.43 8.90
C VAL A 278 -3.13 -16.62 7.84
N ARG A 279 -3.15 -15.74 6.82
CA ARG A 279 -4.15 -15.81 5.74
C ARG A 279 -4.00 -17.08 4.88
N PHE A 280 -2.76 -17.50 4.62
CA PHE A 280 -2.46 -18.65 3.77
C PHE A 280 -1.69 -19.74 4.53
N PRO A 281 -2.38 -20.63 5.27
CA PRO A 281 -1.72 -21.68 6.04
C PRO A 281 -1.00 -22.70 5.15
N LEU A 282 -1.58 -23.04 3.99
CA LEU A 282 -1.00 -24.00 3.05
C LEU A 282 0.22 -23.40 2.33
N TYR A 283 1.31 -24.16 2.29
CA TYR A 283 2.55 -23.78 1.62
C TYR A 283 2.36 -23.46 0.14
N TYR A 284 1.60 -24.28 -0.59
CA TYR A 284 1.36 -24.08 -2.03
C TYR A 284 0.71 -22.72 -2.35
N ASN A 285 -0.25 -22.29 -1.53
CA ASN A 285 -0.89 -20.99 -1.70
C ASN A 285 0.09 -19.84 -1.42
N ARG A 286 1.02 -20.02 -0.48
CA ARG A 286 2.08 -19.05 -0.20
C ARG A 286 3.07 -18.95 -1.37
N PHE A 287 3.46 -20.11 -1.90
CA PHE A 287 4.34 -20.18 -3.06
C PHE A 287 3.74 -19.47 -4.28
N ASP A 288 2.45 -19.69 -4.58
CA ASP A 288 1.77 -19.01 -5.69
C ASP A 288 1.86 -17.47 -5.61
N VAL A 289 1.75 -16.92 -4.40
CA VAL A 289 1.82 -15.46 -4.17
C VAL A 289 3.23 -14.92 -4.36
N VAL A 290 4.25 -15.65 -3.86
CA VAL A 290 5.65 -15.21 -3.90
C VAL A 290 6.31 -15.48 -5.25
N GLN A 291 5.84 -16.48 -6.01
CA GLN A 291 6.40 -16.90 -7.28
C GLN A 291 6.76 -15.75 -8.25
N PRO A 292 5.87 -14.79 -8.59
CA PRO A 292 6.20 -13.72 -9.52
C PRO A 292 7.35 -12.81 -9.02
N LEU A 293 7.45 -12.58 -7.70
CA LEU A 293 8.55 -11.80 -7.10
C LEU A 293 9.88 -12.56 -7.18
N LEU A 294 9.84 -13.87 -7.00
CA LEU A 294 11.00 -14.75 -7.10
C LEU A 294 11.54 -14.80 -8.53
N LEU A 295 10.65 -14.93 -9.52
CA LEU A 295 11.00 -14.98 -10.94
C LEU A 295 11.73 -13.72 -11.41
N CYS A 296 11.25 -12.56 -10.97
CA CYS A 296 11.88 -11.27 -11.31
C CYS A 296 13.09 -10.92 -10.42
N GLY A 297 13.44 -11.74 -9.42
CA GLY A 297 14.57 -11.48 -8.52
C GLY A 297 14.39 -10.26 -7.61
N VAL A 298 13.14 -9.82 -7.37
CA VAL A 298 12.78 -8.63 -6.57
C VAL A 298 12.19 -8.98 -5.20
N CYS A 299 12.43 -10.21 -4.74
CA CYS A 299 12.03 -10.63 -3.40
C CYS A 299 12.75 -9.75 -2.36
N GLY A 300 12.00 -9.13 -1.44
CA GLY A 300 12.55 -8.23 -0.43
C GLY A 300 12.73 -6.77 -0.85
N VAL A 301 12.49 -6.43 -2.12
CA VAL A 301 12.63 -5.05 -2.63
C VAL A 301 11.33 -4.26 -2.51
N TYR A 302 10.19 -4.95 -2.69
CA TYR A 302 8.86 -4.36 -2.65
C TYR A 302 8.08 -4.87 -1.44
N ASP A 303 7.45 -3.93 -0.73
CA ASP A 303 6.31 -4.21 0.12
C ASP A 303 5.07 -4.41 -0.76
N VAL A 304 4.24 -5.38 -0.38
CA VAL A 304 3.09 -5.83 -1.16
C VAL A 304 1.82 -5.65 -0.34
N PHE A 305 0.99 -4.69 -0.74
CA PHE A 305 -0.31 -4.46 -0.14
C PHE A 305 -1.40 -5.10 -0.99
N ILE A 306 -2.10 -6.07 -0.42
CA ILE A 306 -3.03 -6.93 -1.14
C ILE A 306 -4.44 -6.66 -0.63
N ALA A 307 -5.36 -6.28 -1.51
CA ALA A 307 -6.80 -6.23 -1.24
C ALA A 307 -7.50 -7.33 -2.06
N VAL A 308 -8.11 -8.30 -1.38
CA VAL A 308 -8.68 -9.51 -1.98
C VAL A 308 -10.06 -9.81 -1.42
N ALA A 309 -10.99 -10.11 -2.33
CA ALA A 309 -12.36 -10.45 -2.01
C ALA A 309 -12.84 -11.68 -2.80
N GLY A 310 -13.81 -12.40 -2.24
CA GLY A 310 -14.47 -13.53 -2.88
C GLY A 310 -13.62 -14.80 -3.01
N GLY A 311 -14.24 -15.86 -3.53
CA GLY A 311 -13.60 -17.18 -3.70
C GLY A 311 -13.21 -17.86 -2.39
N GLY A 312 -12.23 -18.78 -2.48
CA GLY A 312 -11.57 -19.42 -1.34
C GLY A 312 -10.06 -19.26 -1.43
N THR A 313 -9.31 -19.76 -0.45
CA THR A 313 -7.86 -19.50 -0.30
C THR A 313 -7.03 -19.78 -1.55
N SER A 314 -7.23 -20.92 -2.23
CA SER A 314 -6.53 -21.25 -3.49
C SER A 314 -7.00 -20.41 -4.71
N GLY A 315 -8.25 -19.94 -4.69
CA GLY A 315 -8.71 -18.97 -5.69
C GLY A 315 -8.06 -17.61 -5.48
N GLN A 316 -7.99 -17.18 -4.22
CA GLN A 316 -7.37 -15.94 -3.80
C GLN A 316 -5.88 -15.90 -4.10
N SER A 317 -5.10 -16.94 -3.75
CA SER A 317 -3.66 -17.00 -4.02
C SER A 317 -3.35 -16.86 -5.51
N GLY A 318 -4.07 -17.58 -6.38
CA GLY A 318 -3.86 -17.48 -7.82
C GLY A 318 -4.37 -16.16 -8.43
N ALA A 319 -5.37 -15.50 -7.83
CA ALA A 319 -5.75 -14.15 -8.25
C ALA A 319 -4.66 -13.12 -7.88
N ILE A 320 -4.07 -13.25 -6.68
CA ILE A 320 -2.95 -12.43 -6.21
C ILE A 320 -1.73 -12.63 -7.10
N ARG A 321 -1.40 -13.87 -7.47
CA ARG A 321 -0.29 -14.19 -8.39
C ARG A 321 -0.36 -13.38 -9.68
N LEU A 322 -1.53 -13.37 -10.32
CA LEU A 322 -1.77 -12.59 -11.54
C LEU A 322 -1.70 -11.08 -11.29
N ALA A 323 -2.22 -10.61 -10.16
CA ALA A 323 -2.18 -9.20 -9.79
C ALA A 323 -0.75 -8.70 -9.56
N ILE A 324 0.09 -9.47 -8.86
CA ILE A 324 1.51 -9.16 -8.67
C ILE A 324 2.26 -9.19 -10.00
N GLY A 325 2.03 -10.19 -10.85
CA GLY A 325 2.65 -10.24 -12.18
C GLY A 325 2.35 -8.99 -13.01
N ARG A 326 1.09 -8.54 -13.03
CA ARG A 326 0.69 -7.30 -13.72
C ARG A 326 1.28 -6.04 -13.07
N ALA A 327 1.39 -6.01 -11.75
CA ALA A 327 2.02 -4.89 -11.05
C ALA A 327 3.53 -4.81 -11.35
N LEU A 328 4.21 -5.96 -11.43
CA LEU A 328 5.63 -6.03 -11.81
C LEU A 328 5.85 -5.62 -13.26
N LEU A 329 4.98 -6.04 -14.19
CA LEU A 329 5.02 -5.58 -15.58
C LEU A 329 4.87 -4.06 -15.69
N ALA A 330 3.98 -3.47 -14.89
CA ALA A 330 3.81 -2.02 -14.83
C ALA A 330 5.02 -1.30 -14.19
N ALA A 331 5.73 -1.97 -13.28
CA ALA A 331 6.92 -1.46 -12.60
C ALA A 331 8.17 -1.49 -13.49
N ASN A 332 8.38 -2.59 -14.20
CA ASN A 332 9.47 -2.78 -15.15
C ASN A 332 9.01 -3.67 -16.33
N PRO A 333 8.90 -3.12 -17.55
CA PRO A 333 8.46 -3.88 -18.72
C PRO A 333 9.49 -4.93 -19.17
N ALA A 334 10.77 -4.83 -18.75
CA ALA A 334 11.80 -5.81 -19.11
C ALA A 334 11.54 -7.20 -18.51
N CYS A 335 10.67 -7.32 -17.52
CA CYS A 335 10.30 -8.60 -16.91
C CYS A 335 9.21 -9.38 -17.65
N GLU A 336 8.67 -8.84 -18.75
CA GLU A 336 7.57 -9.45 -19.51
C GLU A 336 7.89 -10.87 -19.94
N GLU A 337 9.00 -11.09 -20.66
CA GLU A 337 9.40 -12.40 -21.19
C GLU A 337 9.49 -13.46 -20.09
N ILE A 338 10.17 -13.14 -18.98
CA ILE A 338 10.31 -14.04 -17.82
C ILE A 338 8.94 -14.40 -17.21
N LEU A 339 8.04 -13.43 -17.11
CA LEU A 339 6.72 -13.64 -16.51
C LEU A 339 5.77 -14.39 -17.46
N GLU A 340 5.88 -14.19 -18.77
CA GLU A 340 5.11 -14.92 -19.79
C GLU A 340 5.52 -16.39 -19.85
N GLU A 341 6.82 -16.68 -19.91
CA GLU A 341 7.36 -18.05 -19.95
C GLU A 341 6.88 -18.88 -18.74
N ASN A 342 6.75 -18.25 -17.58
CA ASN A 342 6.31 -18.88 -16.34
C ASN A 342 4.80 -18.81 -16.08
N CYS A 343 4.03 -18.38 -17.09
CA CYS A 343 2.59 -18.23 -17.06
C CYS A 343 2.05 -17.37 -15.89
N ALA A 344 2.80 -16.34 -15.48
CA ALA A 344 2.41 -15.45 -14.39
C ALA A 344 1.49 -14.29 -14.84
N LEU A 345 1.45 -13.99 -16.14
CA LEU A 345 0.58 -12.96 -16.74
C LEU A 345 -0.74 -13.50 -17.30
N PHE A 346 -0.85 -14.82 -17.50
CA PHE A 346 -2.06 -15.43 -18.04
C PHE A 346 -3.14 -15.62 -16.98
N GLN A 347 -4.36 -15.20 -17.31
CA GLN A 347 -5.53 -15.43 -16.47
C GLN A 347 -6.02 -16.87 -16.61
N ASP A 348 -6.25 -17.55 -15.48
CA ASP A 348 -6.88 -18.87 -15.49
C ASP A 348 -8.39 -18.72 -15.78
N LEU A 349 -8.79 -19.11 -16.99
CA LEU A 349 -10.17 -19.03 -17.48
C LEU A 349 -11.08 -20.13 -16.93
N ARG A 350 -10.56 -21.10 -16.16
CA ARG A 350 -11.37 -22.20 -15.64
C ARG A 350 -12.42 -21.70 -14.65
N GLN A 351 -13.69 -21.93 -15.00
CA GLN A 351 -14.84 -21.59 -14.17
C GLN A 351 -15.65 -22.82 -13.76
N THR A 352 -16.36 -22.71 -12.64
CA THR A 352 -17.26 -23.76 -12.20
C THR A 352 -18.47 -23.81 -13.11
N ILE A 353 -18.61 -24.93 -13.84
CA ILE A 353 -19.79 -25.19 -14.67
C ILE A 353 -21.01 -25.37 -13.75
N SER A 354 -22.13 -24.78 -14.14
CA SER A 354 -23.40 -24.94 -13.45
C SER A 354 -23.88 -26.40 -13.50
N LYS A 355 -24.82 -26.75 -12.62
CA LYS A 355 -25.47 -28.05 -12.67
C LYS A 355 -26.35 -28.16 -13.92
N ILE A 356 -26.12 -29.21 -14.73
CA ILE A 356 -26.97 -29.52 -15.88
C ILE A 356 -28.24 -30.23 -15.37
N PRO A 357 -29.45 -29.85 -15.84
CA PRO A 357 -30.69 -30.53 -15.46
C PRO A 357 -30.66 -32.02 -15.86
N GLY A 358 -31.25 -32.88 -15.03
CA GLY A 358 -31.18 -34.34 -15.23
C GLY A 358 -29.83 -35.00 -14.87
N HIS A 359 -28.81 -34.21 -14.53
CA HIS A 359 -27.54 -34.68 -14.00
C HIS A 359 -27.46 -34.48 -12.47
N LYS A 360 -26.64 -35.30 -11.80
CA LYS A 360 -26.33 -35.16 -10.36
C LYS A 360 -25.39 -33.98 -10.11
N GLY A 361 -24.44 -33.76 -11.01
CA GLY A 361 -23.51 -32.62 -10.98
C GLY A 361 -23.33 -32.00 -12.36
N PRO A 362 -22.27 -31.20 -12.60
CA PRO A 362 -22.07 -30.56 -13.90
C PRO A 362 -21.88 -31.54 -15.06
N ARG A 363 -21.30 -32.73 -14.80
CA ARG A 363 -21.10 -33.78 -15.83
C ARG A 363 -21.63 -35.16 -15.39
N SER A 364 -21.65 -35.43 -14.09
CA SER A 364 -22.08 -36.72 -13.55
C SER A 364 -23.58 -36.96 -13.80
N ARG A 365 -23.92 -38.00 -14.58
CA ARG A 365 -25.31 -38.39 -14.85
C ARG A 365 -26.02 -38.80 -13.56
N ALA A 366 -27.32 -38.49 -13.47
CA ALA A 366 -28.09 -38.84 -12.29
C ALA A 366 -28.25 -40.36 -12.14
N THR A 367 -28.50 -41.05 -13.25
CA THR A 367 -28.67 -42.49 -13.30
C THR A 367 -27.52 -43.16 -14.05
N ARG A 368 -27.17 -44.38 -13.62
CA ARG A 368 -26.26 -45.23 -14.40
C ARG A 368 -27.02 -45.73 -15.62
N TRP A 369 -26.41 -45.64 -16.80
CA TRP A 369 -27.01 -46.18 -18.00
C TRP A 369 -27.18 -47.70 -17.87
N GLN A 370 -28.37 -48.20 -18.20
CA GLN A 370 -28.69 -49.62 -18.21
C GLN A 370 -28.86 -50.05 -19.67
N LYS A 371 -27.93 -50.86 -20.18
CA LYS A 371 -28.05 -51.52 -21.48
C LYS A 371 -29.13 -52.60 -21.36
N ARG A 372 -30.01 -52.68 -22.35
CA ARG A 372 -30.98 -53.78 -22.47
C ARG A 372 -30.43 -54.88 -23.35
#